data_AF-A0A1G8H1V6-F1
#
_entry.id   AF-A0A1G8H1V6-F1
#
_cell.length_a   1.000
_cell.length_b   1.000
_cell.length_c   1.000
_cell.angle_alpha   90.00
_cell.angle_beta   90.00
_cell.angle_gamma   90.00
#
_symmetry.space_group_name_H-M   'P 1'
#
loop_
_entity.id
_entity.type
_entity.pdbx_description
1 polymer ?
#
loop_
_entity_poly.entity_id
_entity_poly.type
_entity_poly.pdbx_seq_one_letter_code
_entity_poly.pdbx_strand_id
1 'polypeptide(L)'
;MGVLDREWFQRDDNPSGGSQPPVGQPPGMRQSGSGRVPQWALEEALNEQLRAYRTETGGRWPGDNRAGSNRAGGLRGGGNPAGGGRRRRRGQSAVRKLRVRTAALVVFVVALYLTPTVFERDIFPDVLPLLPWSNVPPRGVEASTVPLGTPPPSTGSAQYALFDYPNLQQEFVAYDPCRPVHYVVRPDNAPAGTEGIVQEAVAEVSAATGLTFVFDGPTSEPPSPGERDSYQPDRYGKRWAPVLITWTSPSEIPELAGDTAGLGGSEIAQRPDKPLVLVAGQVMLDAPAMVQILEFEGGREHVRAIVIHELAHVLGLDHVQDPTQLMHEENTGQIHLAEGDLAGLAKLGAGPCVPEL
;
A
#
# COMPACT_ATOMS: atom_id res chain seq x y z
N MET A 1 -47.99 -45.07 10.02
CA MET A 1 -47.16 -43.98 10.59
C MET A 1 -47.19 -42.87 9.54
N GLY A 2 -47.85 -41.72 9.72
CA GLY A 2 -48.27 -41.05 10.97
C GLY A 2 -47.34 -39.84 11.17
N VAL A 3 -47.49 -38.71 10.47
CA VAL A 3 -48.58 -37.69 10.43
C VAL A 3 -48.43 -36.65 11.55
N LEU A 4 -48.79 -35.39 11.23
CA LEU A 4 -48.73 -34.10 11.96
C LEU A 4 -47.48 -33.25 11.62
N ASP A 5 -47.53 -31.97 11.22
CA ASP A 5 -48.37 -30.77 11.57
C ASP A 5 -48.11 -30.19 12.98
N ARG A 6 -48.13 -28.87 13.27
CA ARG A 6 -48.06 -27.61 12.46
C ARG A 6 -47.76 -26.40 13.40
N GLU A 7 -47.48 -25.23 12.81
CA GLU A 7 -47.80 -23.85 13.27
C GLU A 7 -47.31 -23.25 14.61
N TRP A 8 -46.47 -22.20 14.47
CA TRP A 8 -46.64 -20.79 14.93
C TRP A 8 -47.36 -20.38 16.24
N PHE A 9 -46.67 -19.53 17.02
CA PHE A 9 -47.17 -18.39 17.84
C PHE A 9 -45.99 -17.39 17.99
N GLN A 10 -46.02 -16.11 17.55
CA GLN A 10 -46.57 -14.90 18.21
C GLN A 10 -46.17 -14.74 19.69
N ARG A 11 -45.37 -13.73 20.08
CA ARG A 11 -45.57 -12.26 20.18
C ARG A 11 -46.29 -11.81 21.46
N ASP A 12 -45.91 -10.73 22.15
CA ASP A 12 -44.65 -9.92 22.11
C ASP A 12 -43.82 -10.22 23.39
N ASP A 13 -43.31 -9.37 24.30
CA ASP A 13 -43.24 -7.91 24.52
C ASP A 13 -42.04 -7.56 25.46
N ASN A 14 -41.75 -6.27 25.69
CA ASN A 14 -40.56 -5.72 26.38
C ASN A 14 -40.98 -4.77 27.52
N PRO A 15 -40.35 -4.75 28.73
CA PRO A 15 -39.21 -3.83 28.91
C PRO A 15 -38.13 -4.24 29.96
N SER A 16 -36.94 -3.63 29.80
CA SER A 16 -35.92 -3.35 30.83
C SER A 16 -35.08 -4.51 31.41
N GLY A 17 -33.76 -4.29 31.52
CA GLY A 17 -32.83 -5.20 32.19
C GLY A 17 -31.38 -4.99 31.70
N GLY A 18 -30.51 -4.43 32.56
CA GLY A 18 -29.17 -3.97 32.15
C GLY A 18 -28.24 -5.07 31.62
N SER A 19 -27.49 -4.72 30.56
CA SER A 19 -26.43 -5.54 29.96
C SER A 19 -25.26 -5.75 30.92
N GLN A 20 -24.91 -7.01 31.19
CA GLN A 20 -23.59 -7.35 31.74
C GLN A 20 -22.56 -7.47 30.60
N PRO A 21 -21.42 -6.77 30.66
CA PRO A 21 -20.34 -6.96 29.69
C PRO A 21 -19.54 -8.25 30.02
N PRO A 22 -18.97 -8.94 29.01
CA PRO A 22 -17.99 -9.99 29.25
C PRO A 22 -16.73 -9.42 29.92
N VAL A 23 -16.14 -10.19 30.83
CA VAL A 23 -14.98 -9.76 31.65
C VAL A 23 -13.71 -9.73 30.80
N GLY A 24 -13.03 -8.58 30.70
CA GLY A 24 -11.71 -8.54 30.05
C GLY A 24 -11.11 -7.19 29.60
N GLN A 25 -11.58 -6.01 30.05
CA GLN A 25 -11.01 -4.71 29.63
C GLN A 25 -10.41 -3.91 30.79
N PRO A 26 -9.20 -3.31 30.63
CA PRO A 26 -8.66 -2.33 31.55
C PRO A 26 -9.34 -0.96 31.38
N PRO A 27 -9.51 -0.16 32.45
CA PRO A 27 -10.20 1.12 32.37
C PRO A 27 -9.32 2.21 31.73
N GLY A 28 -9.79 2.83 30.63
CA GLY A 28 -9.18 4.06 30.10
C GLY A 28 -9.42 4.37 28.62
N MET A 29 -9.71 3.36 27.78
CA MET A 29 -9.84 3.57 26.33
C MET A 29 -11.17 4.24 25.96
N ARG A 30 -11.12 5.21 25.04
CA ARG A 30 -12.30 5.72 24.33
C ARG A 30 -12.70 4.73 23.24
N GLN A 31 -13.98 4.42 23.12
CA GLN A 31 -14.51 3.58 22.05
C GLN A 31 -14.83 4.42 20.80
N SER A 32 -14.61 3.85 19.61
CA SER A 32 -15.05 4.42 18.34
C SER A 32 -16.51 4.04 18.07
N GLY A 33 -17.26 4.90 17.37
CA GLY A 33 -18.69 4.72 17.08
C GLY A 33 -19.04 3.49 16.23
N SER A 34 -18.05 2.89 15.55
CA SER A 34 -18.24 1.70 14.70
C SER A 34 -18.24 0.37 15.46
N GLY A 35 -17.99 0.36 16.77
CA GLY A 35 -18.01 -0.85 17.61
C GLY A 35 -16.91 -1.89 17.35
N ARG A 36 -16.07 -1.71 16.33
CA ARG A 36 -14.92 -2.57 16.01
C ARG A 36 -13.64 -2.01 16.64
N VAL A 37 -12.79 -2.91 17.15
CA VAL A 37 -11.45 -2.57 17.67
C VAL A 37 -10.51 -2.41 16.46
N PRO A 38 -9.82 -1.25 16.30
CA PRO A 38 -8.84 -1.07 15.23
C PRO A 38 -7.69 -2.06 15.33
N GLN A 39 -7.15 -2.52 14.19
CA GLN A 39 -6.10 -3.54 14.17
C GLN A 39 -4.83 -3.10 14.93
N TRP A 40 -4.44 -1.82 14.81
CA TRP A 40 -3.32 -1.24 15.57
C TRP A 40 -3.47 -1.39 17.10
N ALA A 41 -4.70 -1.37 17.62
CA ALA A 41 -4.95 -1.51 19.05
C ALA A 41 -4.85 -2.98 19.52
N LEU A 42 -5.09 -3.94 18.62
CA LEU A 42 -4.80 -5.36 18.87
C LEU A 42 -3.29 -5.63 18.82
N GLU A 43 -2.59 -5.03 17.86
CA GLU A 43 -1.15 -5.12 17.72
C GLU A 43 -0.39 -4.45 18.87
N GLU A 44 -0.88 -3.32 19.39
CA GLU A 44 -0.29 -2.67 20.57
C GLU A 44 -0.49 -3.52 21.83
N ALA A 45 -1.69 -4.07 22.06
CA ALA A 45 -1.95 -4.99 23.18
C ALA A 45 -1.10 -6.27 23.11
N LEU A 46 -0.90 -6.83 21.90
CA LEU A 46 0.00 -7.96 21.68
C LEU A 46 1.46 -7.59 21.96
N ASN A 47 1.90 -6.40 21.54
CA ASN A 47 3.24 -5.89 21.82
C ASN A 47 3.47 -5.65 23.32
N GLU A 48 2.47 -5.18 24.08
CA GLU A 48 2.58 -5.08 25.54
C GLU A 48 2.72 -6.44 26.22
N GLN A 49 1.94 -7.46 25.80
CA GLN A 49 2.09 -8.83 26.32
C GLN A 49 3.48 -9.40 25.99
N LEU A 50 3.98 -9.19 24.77
CA LEU A 50 5.32 -9.62 24.36
C LEU A 50 6.46 -8.87 25.09
N ARG A 51 6.22 -7.61 25.52
CA ARG A 51 7.13 -6.85 26.40
C ARG A 51 7.12 -7.44 27.81
N ALA A 52 5.94 -7.67 28.39
CA ALA A 52 5.78 -8.25 29.73
C ALA A 52 6.45 -9.63 29.85
N TYR A 53 6.16 -10.54 28.91
CA TYR A 53 6.77 -11.86 28.82
C TYR A 53 8.30 -11.81 28.74
N ARG A 54 8.86 -10.81 28.04
CA ARG A 54 10.30 -10.61 27.90
C ARG A 54 10.97 -10.14 29.19
N THR A 55 10.27 -9.33 30.01
CA THR A 55 10.73 -8.99 31.36
C THR A 55 10.65 -10.15 32.34
N GLU A 56 9.62 -11.00 32.27
CA GLU A 56 9.44 -12.14 33.19
C GLU A 56 10.40 -13.31 32.90
N THR A 57 10.70 -13.59 31.63
CA THR A 57 11.50 -14.76 31.22
C THR A 57 13.02 -14.54 31.18
N GLY A 58 13.49 -13.31 31.41
CA GLY A 58 14.93 -13.00 31.47
C GLY A 58 15.69 -13.24 30.15
N GLY A 59 15.00 -13.36 29.01
CA GLY A 59 15.60 -13.41 27.68
C GLY A 59 16.35 -14.69 27.30
N ARG A 60 16.04 -15.85 27.91
CA ARG A 60 16.74 -17.12 27.61
C ARG A 60 15.92 -18.10 26.78
N TRP A 61 16.38 -18.36 25.55
CA TRP A 61 15.86 -19.45 24.71
C TRP A 61 16.32 -20.85 25.20
N PRO A 62 15.46 -21.89 25.14
CA PRO A 62 15.82 -23.24 25.55
C PRO A 62 16.45 -24.03 24.38
N GLY A 63 17.77 -24.11 24.31
CA GLY A 63 18.41 -24.82 23.19
C GLY A 63 19.94 -24.98 23.20
N ASP A 64 20.61 -24.88 24.35
CA ASP A 64 22.08 -24.96 24.39
C ASP A 64 22.59 -25.87 25.52
N ASN A 65 23.16 -27.01 25.15
CA ASN A 65 23.55 -28.07 26.09
C ASN A 65 24.64 -28.99 25.50
N ARG A 66 25.92 -28.61 25.64
CA ARG A 66 27.06 -29.53 25.43
C ARG A 66 28.33 -29.12 26.20
N ALA A 67 28.44 -29.64 27.43
CA ALA A 67 29.75 -29.93 28.02
C ALA A 67 30.44 -31.06 27.22
N GLY A 68 31.76 -31.27 27.29
CA GLY A 68 32.78 -30.57 28.08
C GLY A 68 33.69 -31.57 28.81
N SER A 69 34.77 -32.01 28.15
CA SER A 69 35.84 -32.88 28.69
C SER A 69 37.01 -32.94 27.68
N ASN A 70 38.27 -33.26 28.00
CA ASN A 70 38.93 -33.36 29.31
C ASN A 70 40.45 -33.07 29.20
N ARG A 71 41.15 -32.97 30.34
CA ARG A 71 42.63 -32.83 30.40
C ARG A 71 43.36 -34.16 30.19
N ALA A 72 44.50 -34.13 29.50
CA ALA A 72 45.67 -34.99 29.75
C ALA A 72 46.93 -34.38 29.09
N GLY A 73 48.13 -34.78 29.53
CA GLY A 73 49.41 -34.30 28.98
C GLY A 73 50.29 -35.45 28.45
N GLY A 74 51.41 -35.09 27.79
CA GLY A 74 52.39 -36.05 27.25
C GLY A 74 53.68 -35.35 26.81
N LEU A 75 54.80 -36.07 26.81
CA LEU A 75 56.15 -35.55 26.56
C LEU A 75 56.87 -36.29 25.41
N ARG A 76 57.88 -35.61 24.84
CA ARG A 76 59.00 -36.11 24.00
C ARG A 76 58.75 -36.42 22.51
N GLY A 77 59.83 -36.23 21.75
CA GLY A 77 59.96 -36.52 20.31
C GLY A 77 59.77 -35.26 19.44
N GLY A 78 60.75 -34.78 18.66
CA GLY A 78 62.18 -35.15 18.56
C GLY A 78 62.72 -34.86 17.16
N GLY A 79 63.85 -34.17 17.04
CA GLY A 79 64.53 -33.94 15.74
C GLY A 79 64.45 -32.50 15.21
N ASN A 80 65.55 -31.76 15.39
CA ASN A 80 66.00 -30.65 14.55
C ASN A 80 67.38 -31.10 14.01
N PRO A 81 67.88 -30.68 12.83
CA PRO A 81 68.36 -29.30 12.74
C PRO A 81 68.23 -28.59 11.37
N ALA A 82 68.03 -27.27 11.45
CA ALA A 82 68.76 -26.19 10.75
C ALA A 82 68.97 -26.21 9.21
N GLY A 83 68.68 -25.06 8.60
CA GLY A 83 69.10 -24.69 7.24
C GLY A 83 67.96 -24.05 6.42
N GLY A 84 68.10 -22.89 5.77
CA GLY A 84 69.26 -21.98 5.74
C GLY A 84 68.96 -20.61 5.12
N GLY A 85 67.69 -20.29 4.84
CA GLY A 85 67.20 -18.94 4.48
C GLY A 85 67.53 -18.40 3.08
N ARG A 86 66.51 -17.88 2.38
CA ARG A 86 66.66 -16.78 1.40
C ARG A 86 65.39 -15.92 1.37
N ARG A 87 65.54 -14.59 1.27
CA ARG A 87 64.47 -13.60 1.47
C ARG A 87 63.50 -13.54 0.28
N ARG A 88 62.19 -13.74 0.51
CA ARG A 88 61.11 -13.23 -0.37
C ARG A 88 60.49 -11.94 0.22
N ARG A 89 61.22 -10.82 0.14
CA ARG A 89 60.71 -9.46 0.49
C ARG A 89 59.80 -8.87 -0.61
N ARG A 90 58.72 -9.56 -0.98
CA ARG A 90 57.62 -9.06 -1.82
C ARG A 90 56.34 -9.86 -1.50
N GLY A 91 55.44 -9.27 -0.72
CA GLY A 91 54.18 -9.91 -0.29
C GLY A 91 53.44 -9.18 0.84
N GLN A 92 54.17 -8.64 1.82
CA GLN A 92 53.60 -7.93 2.97
C GLN A 92 52.71 -6.72 2.58
N SER A 93 53.00 -6.04 1.47
CA SER A 93 52.18 -4.93 0.96
C SER A 93 50.75 -5.37 0.59
N ALA A 94 50.61 -6.46 -0.18
CA ALA A 94 49.30 -6.97 -0.58
C ALA A 94 48.50 -7.48 0.62
N VAL A 95 49.12 -8.26 1.50
CA VAL A 95 48.47 -8.78 2.72
C VAL A 95 48.07 -7.65 3.68
N ARG A 96 48.89 -6.59 3.82
CA ARG A 96 48.54 -5.43 4.65
C ARG A 96 47.39 -4.62 4.03
N LYS A 97 47.39 -4.40 2.70
CA LYS A 97 46.26 -3.75 2.00
C LYS A 97 44.96 -4.56 2.13
N LEU A 98 45.02 -5.88 2.02
CA LEU A 98 43.85 -6.75 2.19
C LEU A 98 43.32 -6.71 3.63
N ARG A 99 44.21 -6.78 4.64
CA ARG A 99 43.84 -6.67 6.07
C ARG A 99 43.27 -5.30 6.44
N VAL A 100 43.77 -4.21 5.85
CA VAL A 100 43.19 -2.87 6.04
C VAL A 100 41.81 -2.78 5.40
N ARG A 101 41.59 -3.39 4.23
CA ARG A 101 40.24 -3.46 3.61
C ARG A 101 39.25 -4.27 4.44
N THR A 102 39.62 -5.44 4.95
CA THR A 102 38.71 -6.21 5.83
C THR A 102 38.50 -5.55 7.19
N ALA A 103 39.53 -4.90 7.77
CA ALA A 103 39.34 -4.10 8.99
C ALA A 103 38.39 -2.91 8.76
N ALA A 104 38.52 -2.19 7.64
CA ALA A 104 37.60 -1.11 7.27
C ALA A 104 36.17 -1.62 7.04
N LEU A 105 36.00 -2.77 6.37
CA LEU A 105 34.69 -3.41 6.19
C LEU A 105 34.05 -3.80 7.53
N VAL A 106 34.83 -4.40 8.44
CA VAL A 106 34.34 -4.76 9.78
C VAL A 106 33.99 -3.53 10.61
N VAL A 107 34.80 -2.47 10.59
CA VAL A 107 34.48 -1.20 11.26
C VAL A 107 33.24 -0.55 10.66
N PHE A 108 33.04 -0.62 9.33
CA PHE A 108 31.83 -0.13 8.68
C PHE A 108 30.59 -0.94 9.12
N VAL A 109 30.63 -2.26 9.06
CA VAL A 109 29.52 -3.13 9.52
C VAL A 109 29.22 -2.92 11.02
N VAL A 110 30.25 -2.77 11.86
CA VAL A 110 30.07 -2.46 13.29
C VAL A 110 29.50 -1.05 13.49
N ALA A 111 29.88 -0.06 12.68
CA ALA A 111 29.27 1.26 12.73
C ALA A 111 27.79 1.22 12.35
N LEU A 112 27.41 0.55 11.24
CA LEU A 112 26.01 0.36 10.85
C LEU A 112 25.20 -0.32 11.96
N TYR A 113 25.76 -1.34 12.62
CA TYR A 113 25.13 -2.04 13.73
C TYR A 113 24.99 -1.18 15.00
N LEU A 114 25.87 -0.20 15.22
CA LEU A 114 25.85 0.70 16.37
C LEU A 114 25.07 2.00 16.11
N THR A 115 24.78 2.34 14.86
CA THR A 115 23.94 3.48 14.46
C THR A 115 22.76 3.03 13.58
N PRO A 116 21.87 2.15 14.08
CA PRO A 116 20.78 1.60 13.27
C PRO A 116 19.88 2.69 12.69
N THR A 117 19.55 3.74 13.46
CA THR A 117 18.74 4.88 12.98
C THR A 117 19.36 5.65 11.81
N VAL A 118 20.69 5.76 11.75
CA VAL A 118 21.41 6.40 10.63
C VAL A 118 21.44 5.45 9.43
N PHE A 119 21.59 4.15 9.65
CA PHE A 119 21.48 3.17 8.57
C PHE A 119 20.06 3.14 7.98
N GLU A 120 19.03 3.05 8.83
CA GLU A 120 17.62 2.95 8.46
C GLU A 120 17.07 4.23 7.79
N ARG A 121 17.57 5.42 8.14
CA ARG A 121 17.18 6.68 7.49
C ARG A 121 17.99 7.01 6.24
N ASP A 122 19.32 6.94 6.34
CA ASP A 122 20.21 7.63 5.39
C ASP A 122 20.91 6.69 4.38
N ILE A 123 20.86 5.36 4.60
CA ILE A 123 21.63 4.38 3.80
C ILE A 123 20.74 3.25 3.27
N PHE A 124 19.98 2.59 4.12
CA PHE A 124 19.11 1.48 3.77
C PHE A 124 18.07 1.86 2.70
N PRO A 125 17.37 3.01 2.79
CA PRO A 125 16.39 3.40 1.77
C PRO A 125 17.03 3.71 0.41
N ASP A 126 18.32 4.05 0.39
CA ASP A 126 19.10 4.34 -0.83
C ASP A 126 19.67 3.06 -1.48
N VAL A 127 19.86 2.01 -0.68
CA VAL A 127 20.30 0.69 -1.13
C VAL A 127 19.11 -0.23 -1.42
N LEU A 128 17.95 -0.03 -0.79
CA LEU A 128 16.76 -0.88 -0.89
C LEU A 128 16.35 -1.18 -2.35
N PRO A 129 16.22 -0.21 -3.28
CA PRO A 129 15.91 -0.48 -4.70
C PRO A 129 16.94 -1.33 -5.46
N LEU A 130 18.13 -1.56 -4.88
CA LEU A 130 19.21 -2.35 -5.45
C LEU A 130 19.28 -3.77 -4.85
N LEU A 131 18.46 -4.08 -3.85
CA LEU A 131 18.39 -5.40 -3.23
C LEU A 131 17.48 -6.35 -4.04
N PRO A 132 17.80 -7.66 -4.12
CA PRO A 132 16.97 -8.64 -4.83
C PRO A 132 15.64 -8.95 -4.11
N TRP A 133 15.40 -8.34 -2.94
CA TRP A 133 14.18 -8.46 -2.13
C TRP A 133 13.50 -7.09 -1.94
N SER A 134 13.71 -6.15 -2.87
CA SER A 134 13.10 -4.82 -2.80
C SER A 134 11.60 -4.89 -3.05
N ASN A 135 10.82 -4.21 -2.22
CA ASN A 135 9.39 -3.92 -2.40
C ASN A 135 9.13 -2.54 -3.04
N VAL A 136 10.18 -1.89 -3.57
CA VAL A 136 10.10 -0.60 -4.27
C VAL A 136 10.93 -0.63 -5.57
N PRO A 137 10.52 0.10 -6.62
CA PRO A 137 11.24 0.16 -7.89
C PRO A 137 12.55 0.97 -7.79
N PRO A 138 13.44 0.85 -8.79
CA PRO A 138 14.56 1.76 -8.98
C PRO A 138 14.08 3.21 -9.14
N ARG A 139 14.80 4.12 -8.47
CA ARG A 139 14.51 5.56 -8.46
C ARG A 139 14.51 6.19 -9.85
N GLY A 140 13.62 7.15 -10.05
CA GLY A 140 13.56 8.00 -11.24
C GLY A 140 13.19 7.26 -12.52
N VAL A 141 12.71 6.01 -12.43
CA VAL A 141 12.18 5.31 -13.60
C VAL A 141 10.97 6.09 -14.13
N GLU A 142 11.03 6.37 -15.43
CA GLU A 142 10.04 7.13 -16.21
C GLU A 142 9.80 8.58 -15.69
N ALA A 143 10.67 9.08 -14.81
CA ALA A 143 10.61 10.44 -14.28
C ALA A 143 11.21 11.48 -15.24
N SER A 144 10.37 12.43 -15.65
CA SER A 144 10.77 13.70 -16.26
C SER A 144 11.38 14.65 -15.21
N THR A 145 12.04 15.71 -15.68
CA THR A 145 12.49 16.84 -14.85
C THR A 145 11.46 17.96 -14.73
N VAL A 146 10.35 17.87 -15.47
CA VAL A 146 9.19 18.78 -15.46
C VAL A 146 7.89 17.98 -15.65
N PRO A 147 6.73 18.45 -15.15
CA PRO A 147 5.45 17.77 -15.36
C PRO A 147 5.19 17.42 -16.82
N LEU A 148 4.60 16.24 -17.07
CA LEU A 148 4.33 15.72 -18.42
C LEU A 148 3.16 16.43 -19.11
N GLY A 149 2.23 16.96 -18.32
CA GLY A 149 1.13 17.81 -18.75
C GLY A 149 0.95 19.00 -17.81
N THR A 150 -0.11 19.76 -18.02
CA THR A 150 -0.45 20.95 -17.22
C THR A 150 -1.90 20.83 -16.76
N PRO A 151 -2.19 20.95 -15.46
CA PRO A 151 -3.57 20.95 -14.96
C PRO A 151 -4.39 22.10 -15.55
N PRO A 152 -5.72 21.93 -15.71
CA PRO A 152 -6.62 23.03 -16.01
C PRO A 152 -6.54 24.15 -14.97
N PRO A 153 -6.88 25.40 -15.33
CA PRO A 153 -7.17 26.43 -14.33
C PRO A 153 -8.30 25.97 -13.40
N SER A 154 -8.14 26.16 -12.10
CA SER A 154 -9.21 25.87 -11.14
C SER A 154 -10.47 26.68 -11.45
N THR A 155 -11.64 26.06 -11.27
CA THR A 155 -12.96 26.69 -11.37
C THR A 155 -13.18 27.77 -10.31
N GLY A 156 -12.41 27.74 -9.22
CA GLY A 156 -12.63 28.56 -8.02
C GLY A 156 -13.62 27.95 -7.02
N SER A 157 -14.20 26.78 -7.31
CA SER A 157 -15.02 26.03 -6.35
C SER A 157 -14.18 25.49 -5.19
N ALA A 158 -14.83 25.36 -4.02
CA ALA A 158 -14.30 24.71 -2.83
C ALA A 158 -15.11 23.45 -2.44
N GLN A 159 -16.02 22.98 -3.31
CA GLN A 159 -16.86 21.80 -3.07
C GLN A 159 -16.12 20.51 -3.43
N TYR A 160 -14.97 20.27 -2.82
CA TYR A 160 -14.23 19.01 -2.94
C TYR A 160 -13.57 18.67 -1.60
N ALA A 161 -13.40 17.37 -1.35
CA ALA A 161 -12.54 16.85 -0.30
C ALA A 161 -11.34 16.12 -0.92
N LEU A 162 -10.25 16.02 -0.16
CA LEU A 162 -9.06 15.23 -0.49
C LEU A 162 -8.85 14.24 0.67
N PHE A 163 -8.33 13.04 0.40
CA PHE A 163 -8.10 12.07 1.47
C PHE A 163 -7.14 12.63 2.55
N ASP A 164 -7.56 12.52 3.81
CA ASP A 164 -6.72 12.88 4.97
C ASP A 164 -5.77 11.73 5.34
N TYR A 165 -4.56 12.09 5.77
CA TYR A 165 -3.50 11.16 6.11
C TYR A 165 -2.94 11.49 7.50
N PRO A 166 -2.98 10.55 8.47
CA PRO A 166 -2.56 10.83 9.84
C PRO A 166 -1.14 11.41 9.95
N ASN A 167 -1.03 12.60 10.53
CA ASN A 167 0.21 13.37 10.73
C ASN A 167 0.84 13.96 9.44
N LEU A 168 0.07 14.15 8.37
CA LEU A 168 0.56 14.72 7.11
C LEU A 168 1.29 16.07 7.32
N GLN A 169 2.46 16.23 6.69
CA GLN A 169 3.31 17.44 6.77
C GLN A 169 3.37 18.23 5.45
N GLN A 170 2.47 17.89 4.52
CA GLN A 170 2.28 18.51 3.20
C GLN A 170 0.80 18.88 3.02
N GLU A 171 0.48 19.73 2.06
CA GLU A 171 -0.89 20.24 1.89
C GLU A 171 -1.89 19.17 1.39
N PHE A 172 -1.42 18.22 0.57
CA PHE A 172 -2.18 17.10 0.03
C PHE A 172 -1.24 15.99 -0.46
N VAL A 173 -1.76 14.78 -0.68
CA VAL A 173 -1.05 13.67 -1.33
C VAL A 173 -1.61 13.50 -2.75
N ALA A 174 -0.74 13.24 -3.73
CA ALA A 174 -1.11 13.09 -5.14
C ALA A 174 -0.12 12.17 -5.88
N TYR A 175 -0.40 11.81 -7.14
CA TYR A 175 0.56 11.19 -8.04
C TYR A 175 1.70 12.16 -8.43
N ASP A 176 2.87 11.64 -8.79
CA ASP A 176 4.01 12.42 -9.33
C ASP A 176 3.73 12.84 -10.78
N PRO A 177 3.45 14.14 -11.08
CA PRO A 177 3.07 14.57 -12.43
C PRO A 177 4.25 14.60 -13.41
N CYS A 178 5.49 14.37 -12.94
CA CYS A 178 6.64 14.12 -13.82
C CYS A 178 6.67 12.67 -14.36
N ARG A 179 5.73 11.80 -13.99
CA ARG A 179 5.66 10.40 -14.45
C ARG A 179 4.33 10.07 -15.15
N PRO A 180 4.31 9.11 -16.07
CA PRO A 180 3.08 8.57 -16.61
C PRO A 180 2.33 7.74 -15.56
N VAL A 181 1.03 7.98 -15.42
CA VAL A 181 0.14 7.10 -14.65
C VAL A 181 -0.24 5.91 -15.53
N HIS A 182 0.52 4.83 -15.41
CA HIS A 182 0.22 3.58 -16.11
C HIS A 182 -1.04 2.93 -15.53
N TYR A 183 -1.88 2.37 -16.41
CA TYR A 183 -3.05 1.59 -16.01
C TYR A 183 -3.21 0.32 -16.84
N VAL A 184 -3.82 -0.69 -16.22
CA VAL A 184 -4.13 -2.01 -16.78
C VAL A 184 -5.56 -2.37 -16.45
N VAL A 185 -6.19 -3.19 -17.32
CA VAL A 185 -7.56 -3.64 -17.12
C VAL A 185 -7.58 -5.17 -17.02
N ARG A 186 -8.21 -5.74 -15.98
CA ARG A 186 -8.60 -7.16 -16.02
C ARG A 186 -9.93 -7.24 -16.80
N PRO A 187 -9.97 -7.88 -17.99
CA PRO A 187 -11.17 -7.93 -18.82
C PRO A 187 -12.19 -8.98 -18.33
N ASP A 188 -11.79 -9.87 -17.43
CA ASP A 188 -12.67 -10.87 -16.83
C ASP A 188 -13.86 -10.18 -16.13
N ASN A 189 -15.05 -10.76 -16.28
CA ASN A 189 -16.34 -10.24 -15.78
C ASN A 189 -16.82 -8.90 -16.37
N ALA A 190 -16.15 -8.31 -17.37
CA ALA A 190 -16.62 -7.08 -18.02
C ALA A 190 -18.04 -7.26 -18.63
N PRO A 191 -19.03 -6.44 -18.25
CA PRO A 191 -20.36 -6.51 -18.85
C PRO A 191 -20.37 -6.06 -20.32
N ALA A 192 -21.16 -6.72 -21.16
CA ALA A 192 -21.42 -6.25 -22.52
C ALA A 192 -22.10 -4.87 -22.49
N GLY A 193 -21.64 -3.93 -23.32
CA GLY A 193 -22.03 -2.52 -23.25
C GLY A 193 -21.03 -1.61 -22.53
N THR A 194 -20.02 -2.17 -21.84
CA THR A 194 -18.94 -1.42 -21.18
C THR A 194 -17.70 -1.19 -22.05
N GLU A 195 -17.72 -1.64 -23.31
CA GLU A 195 -16.60 -1.50 -24.24
C GLU A 195 -16.23 -0.02 -24.40
N GLY A 196 -14.96 0.32 -24.16
CA GLY A 196 -14.45 1.69 -24.24
C GLY A 196 -14.66 2.58 -23.00
N ILE A 197 -15.56 2.22 -22.06
CA ILE A 197 -15.88 3.09 -20.90
C ILE A 197 -14.64 3.45 -20.09
N VAL A 198 -13.76 2.47 -19.82
CA VAL A 198 -12.55 2.70 -19.04
C VAL A 198 -11.61 3.69 -19.74
N GLN A 199 -11.49 3.60 -21.06
CA GLN A 199 -10.67 4.52 -21.85
C GLN A 199 -11.28 5.93 -21.92
N GLU A 200 -12.62 6.03 -22.00
CA GLU A 200 -13.36 7.29 -21.93
C GLU A 200 -13.18 7.98 -20.56
N ALA A 201 -13.39 7.23 -19.46
CA ALA A 201 -13.24 7.71 -18.09
C ALA A 201 -11.79 8.14 -17.77
N VAL A 202 -10.79 7.35 -18.20
CA VAL A 202 -9.37 7.71 -18.04
C VAL A 202 -9.02 8.97 -18.84
N ALA A 203 -9.57 9.15 -20.04
CA ALA A 203 -9.36 10.38 -20.80
C ALA A 203 -9.99 11.61 -20.12
N GLU A 204 -11.14 11.45 -19.47
CA GLU A 204 -11.83 12.52 -18.73
C GLU A 204 -11.06 12.95 -17.47
N VAL A 205 -10.58 12.01 -16.64
CA VAL A 205 -9.74 12.36 -15.47
C VAL A 205 -8.33 12.83 -15.88
N SER A 206 -7.78 12.34 -16.99
CA SER A 206 -6.53 12.86 -17.58
C SER A 206 -6.68 14.33 -18.00
N ALA A 207 -7.80 14.70 -18.63
CA ALA A 207 -8.09 16.09 -18.97
C ALA A 207 -8.35 16.96 -17.73
N ALA A 208 -9.05 16.45 -16.72
CA ALA A 208 -9.37 17.20 -15.50
C ALA A 208 -8.15 17.43 -14.57
N THR A 209 -7.18 16.50 -14.57
CA THR A 209 -5.93 16.63 -13.78
C THR A 209 -4.77 17.22 -14.56
N GLY A 210 -4.70 17.03 -15.88
CA GLY A 210 -3.49 17.24 -16.67
C GLY A 210 -2.43 16.15 -16.50
N LEU A 211 -2.70 15.06 -15.76
CA LEU A 211 -1.82 13.90 -15.65
C LEU A 211 -1.83 13.08 -16.94
N THR A 212 -0.67 12.58 -17.35
CA THR A 212 -0.52 11.73 -18.54
C THR A 212 -0.77 10.27 -18.17
N PHE A 213 -1.81 9.65 -18.72
CA PHE A 213 -2.11 8.23 -18.52
C PHE A 213 -1.59 7.37 -19.68
N VAL A 214 -1.15 6.13 -19.37
CA VAL A 214 -0.66 5.16 -20.37
C VAL A 214 -1.35 3.82 -20.16
N PHE A 215 -2.00 3.30 -21.21
CA PHE A 215 -2.61 1.98 -21.18
C PHE A 215 -1.56 0.90 -21.51
N ASP A 216 -1.27 0.04 -20.54
CA ASP A 216 -0.30 -1.05 -20.69
C ASP A 216 -0.93 -2.32 -21.30
N GLY A 217 -2.25 -2.34 -21.48
CA GLY A 217 -2.99 -3.48 -22.02
C GLY A 217 -3.80 -4.25 -20.95
N PRO A 218 -4.35 -5.42 -21.32
CA PRO A 218 -5.06 -6.27 -20.39
C PRO A 218 -4.11 -7.01 -19.45
N THR A 219 -4.55 -7.27 -18.21
CA THR A 219 -3.80 -8.06 -17.22
C THR A 219 -4.61 -9.23 -16.69
N SER A 220 -3.91 -10.21 -16.12
CA SER A 220 -4.44 -11.38 -15.39
C SER A 220 -4.22 -11.25 -13.88
N GLU A 221 -4.16 -10.02 -13.38
CA GLU A 221 -3.99 -9.72 -11.97
C GLU A 221 -5.37 -9.64 -11.29
N PRO A 222 -5.60 -10.38 -10.19
CA PRO A 222 -6.83 -10.24 -9.42
C PRO A 222 -6.87 -8.91 -8.64
N PRO A 223 -8.06 -8.39 -8.30
CA PRO A 223 -8.18 -7.28 -7.35
C PRO A 223 -7.68 -7.69 -5.96
N SER A 224 -7.18 -6.72 -5.19
CA SER A 224 -6.77 -6.92 -3.79
C SER A 224 -7.73 -6.19 -2.85
N PRO A 225 -8.55 -6.88 -2.02
CA PRO A 225 -9.47 -6.26 -1.04
C PRO A 225 -8.76 -5.63 0.18
N GLY A 226 -7.47 -5.34 0.06
CA GLY A 226 -6.59 -4.78 1.08
C GLY A 226 -5.30 -4.30 0.41
N GLU A 227 -4.24 -4.12 1.21
CA GLU A 227 -2.94 -3.64 0.72
C GLU A 227 -2.43 -4.46 -0.49
N ARG A 228 -2.15 -3.75 -1.58
CA ARG A 228 -1.66 -4.25 -2.85
C ARG A 228 -0.14 -4.11 -2.92
N ASP A 229 0.55 -5.17 -3.37
CA ASP A 229 1.98 -5.12 -3.68
C ASP A 229 2.26 -4.00 -4.71
N SER A 230 2.75 -2.85 -4.21
CA SER A 230 2.98 -1.63 -4.99
C SER A 230 4.14 -1.76 -5.99
N TYR A 231 4.89 -2.87 -5.94
CA TYR A 231 6.00 -3.16 -6.83
C TYR A 231 6.01 -4.65 -7.22
N GLN A 232 5.62 -4.95 -8.45
CA GLN A 232 5.52 -6.32 -8.98
C GLN A 232 6.45 -6.50 -10.19
N PRO A 233 7.78 -6.60 -9.99
CA PRO A 233 8.76 -6.57 -11.07
C PRO A 233 8.62 -7.69 -12.10
N ASP A 234 8.15 -8.87 -11.68
CA ASP A 234 7.96 -10.02 -12.58
C ASP A 234 6.71 -9.90 -13.48
N ARG A 235 5.75 -9.02 -13.12
CA ARG A 235 4.51 -8.77 -13.88
C ARG A 235 4.59 -7.47 -14.70
N TYR A 236 5.03 -6.38 -14.07
CA TYR A 236 4.98 -5.03 -14.65
C TYR A 236 6.35 -4.39 -14.91
N GLY A 237 7.44 -5.05 -14.55
CA GLY A 237 8.79 -4.52 -14.71
C GLY A 237 9.22 -3.57 -13.60
N LYS A 238 10.34 -2.86 -13.81
CA LYS A 238 11.06 -2.13 -12.77
C LYS A 238 10.49 -0.73 -12.47
N ARG A 239 9.20 -0.65 -12.17
CA ARG A 239 8.42 0.58 -11.91
C ARG A 239 7.31 0.27 -10.92
N TRP A 240 6.67 1.30 -10.36
CA TRP A 240 5.48 1.14 -9.51
C TRP A 240 4.39 0.36 -10.27
N ALA A 241 3.61 -0.44 -9.55
CA ALA A 241 2.51 -1.18 -10.17
C ALA A 241 1.54 -0.19 -10.84
N PRO A 242 1.03 -0.50 -12.04
CA PRO A 242 0.02 0.32 -12.70
C PRO A 242 -1.29 0.29 -11.91
N VAL A 243 -2.12 1.31 -12.14
CA VAL A 243 -3.50 1.36 -11.65
C VAL A 243 -4.25 0.16 -12.23
N LEU A 244 -4.71 -0.74 -11.37
CA LEU A 244 -5.46 -1.92 -11.75
C LEU A 244 -6.96 -1.60 -11.77
N ILE A 245 -7.59 -1.73 -12.93
CA ILE A 245 -9.03 -1.57 -13.10
C ILE A 245 -9.64 -2.95 -13.32
N THR A 246 -10.55 -3.37 -12.45
CA THR A 246 -11.19 -4.69 -12.49
C THR A 246 -12.70 -4.60 -12.51
N TRP A 247 -13.30 -5.50 -13.30
CA TRP A 247 -14.69 -5.91 -13.10
C TRP A 247 -14.67 -7.13 -12.18
N THR A 248 -15.50 -7.10 -11.14
CA THR A 248 -15.48 -8.04 -10.01
C THR A 248 -16.92 -8.29 -9.52
N SER A 249 -17.10 -8.84 -8.33
CA SER A 249 -18.42 -9.08 -7.72
C SER A 249 -18.31 -9.14 -6.19
N PRO A 250 -19.43 -9.06 -5.45
CA PRO A 250 -19.47 -9.26 -4.00
C PRO A 250 -19.00 -10.64 -3.51
N SER A 251 -18.75 -11.59 -4.42
CA SER A 251 -18.14 -12.90 -4.09
C SER A 251 -16.61 -12.91 -4.16
N GLU A 252 -16.00 -11.91 -4.81
CA GLU A 252 -14.56 -11.73 -4.92
C GLU A 252 -14.06 -10.56 -4.03
N ILE A 253 -14.86 -9.48 -3.94
CA ILE A 253 -14.64 -8.34 -3.04
C ILE A 253 -15.92 -8.13 -2.19
N PRO A 254 -16.01 -8.72 -0.97
CA PRO A 254 -17.20 -8.66 -0.12
C PRO A 254 -17.68 -7.24 0.24
N GLU A 255 -16.78 -6.26 0.18
CA GLU A 255 -17.04 -4.84 0.45
C GLU A 255 -18.00 -4.19 -0.58
N LEU A 256 -18.19 -4.82 -1.74
CA LEU A 256 -19.20 -4.42 -2.74
C LEU A 256 -20.62 -4.90 -2.41
N ALA A 257 -20.82 -5.68 -1.35
CA ALA A 257 -22.13 -6.24 -1.02
C ALA A 257 -23.12 -5.19 -0.47
N GLY A 258 -24.05 -4.75 -1.33
CA GLY A 258 -25.13 -3.82 -0.97
C GLY A 258 -25.35 -2.80 -2.07
N ASP A 259 -25.35 -1.52 -1.69
CA ASP A 259 -25.55 -0.39 -2.59
C ASP A 259 -24.21 0.16 -3.16
N THR A 260 -23.08 -0.52 -2.91
CA THR A 260 -21.73 -0.13 -3.31
C THR A 260 -21.41 -0.60 -4.74
N ALA A 261 -21.54 0.30 -5.72
CA ALA A 261 -21.29 -0.04 -7.13
C ALA A 261 -19.80 -0.19 -7.49
N GLY A 262 -18.90 0.45 -6.74
CA GLY A 262 -17.46 0.42 -6.97
C GLY A 262 -16.64 0.78 -5.73
N LEU A 263 -15.33 0.56 -5.83
CA LEU A 263 -14.32 0.98 -4.85
C LEU A 263 -13.05 1.45 -5.56
N GLY A 264 -12.62 2.68 -5.27
CA GLY A 264 -11.40 3.30 -5.77
C GLY A 264 -10.43 3.71 -4.66
N GLY A 265 -9.12 3.69 -4.94
CA GLY A 265 -8.11 4.16 -4.01
C GLY A 265 -6.67 3.92 -4.47
N SER A 266 -5.69 4.48 -3.77
CA SER A 266 -4.26 4.29 -4.06
C SER A 266 -3.44 4.00 -2.80
N GLU A 267 -2.39 3.21 -2.99
CA GLU A 267 -1.35 3.00 -1.98
C GLU A 267 -0.48 4.26 -1.85
N ILE A 268 0.21 4.40 -0.71
CA ILE A 268 1.12 5.53 -0.46
C ILE A 268 2.59 5.10 -0.46
N ALA A 269 3.37 5.71 -1.34
CA ALA A 269 4.84 5.62 -1.30
C ALA A 269 5.40 6.83 -0.53
N GLN A 270 6.30 6.59 0.42
CA GLN A 270 7.09 7.65 1.05
C GLN A 270 8.58 7.27 1.14
N ARG A 271 9.43 8.27 0.92
CA ARG A 271 10.86 8.24 1.22
C ARG A 271 11.13 9.11 2.46
N PRO A 272 12.06 8.74 3.36
CA PRO A 272 12.48 9.64 4.44
C PRO A 272 12.89 11.01 3.90
N ASP A 273 12.38 12.06 4.55
CA ASP A 273 12.56 13.47 4.20
C ASP A 273 12.07 13.84 2.77
N LYS A 274 11.05 13.12 2.28
CA LYS A 274 10.32 13.37 1.02
C LYS A 274 8.79 13.36 1.21
N PRO A 275 8.03 13.96 0.28
CA PRO A 275 6.57 13.85 0.27
C PRO A 275 6.08 12.40 0.23
N LEU A 276 4.88 12.19 0.75
CA LEU A 276 4.03 11.06 0.36
C LEU A 276 3.54 11.30 -1.07
N VAL A 277 3.44 10.22 -1.83
CA VAL A 277 2.95 10.19 -3.22
C VAL A 277 2.03 8.98 -3.40
N LEU A 278 0.94 9.15 -4.16
CA LEU A 278 0.03 8.06 -4.50
C LEU A 278 0.65 7.16 -5.57
N VAL A 279 0.54 5.84 -5.38
CA VAL A 279 1.02 4.81 -6.30
C VAL A 279 0.04 3.64 -6.38
N ALA A 280 0.23 2.77 -7.38
CA ALA A 280 -0.39 1.44 -7.43
C ALA A 280 -1.92 1.40 -7.23
N GLY A 281 -2.65 2.38 -7.76
CA GLY A 281 -4.11 2.48 -7.57
C GLY A 281 -4.92 1.22 -7.93
N GLN A 282 -6.12 1.12 -7.36
CA GLN A 282 -7.10 0.10 -7.71
C GLN A 282 -8.47 0.72 -7.97
N VAL A 283 -9.18 0.14 -8.95
CA VAL A 283 -10.62 0.34 -9.18
C VAL A 283 -11.26 -1.05 -9.26
N MET A 284 -12.27 -1.27 -8.41
CA MET A 284 -12.96 -2.55 -8.26
C MET A 284 -14.47 -2.33 -8.46
N LEU A 285 -15.00 -2.73 -9.62
CA LEU A 285 -16.37 -2.45 -10.06
C LEU A 285 -17.26 -3.69 -9.91
N ASP A 286 -18.43 -3.57 -9.27
CA ASP A 286 -19.41 -4.65 -9.17
C ASP A 286 -20.06 -4.91 -10.55
N ALA A 287 -19.59 -5.92 -11.28
CA ALA A 287 -20.12 -6.24 -12.60
C ALA A 287 -21.62 -6.62 -12.57
N PRO A 288 -22.13 -7.45 -11.65
CA PRO A 288 -23.56 -7.61 -11.40
C PRO A 288 -24.36 -6.31 -11.20
N ALA A 289 -23.81 -5.30 -10.50
CA ALA A 289 -24.45 -3.98 -10.39
C ALA A 289 -24.43 -3.22 -11.72
N MET A 290 -23.29 -3.19 -12.42
CA MET A 290 -23.15 -2.54 -13.73
C MET A 290 -24.09 -3.14 -14.78
N VAL A 291 -24.34 -4.46 -14.76
CA VAL A 291 -25.33 -5.11 -15.63
C VAL A 291 -26.73 -4.53 -15.40
N GLN A 292 -27.14 -4.33 -14.15
CA GLN A 292 -28.45 -3.74 -13.82
C GLN A 292 -28.52 -2.27 -14.23
N ILE A 293 -27.44 -1.49 -14.02
CA ILE A 293 -27.36 -0.08 -14.41
C ILE A 293 -27.50 0.09 -15.93
N LEU A 294 -26.94 -0.84 -16.71
CA LEU A 294 -27.03 -0.85 -18.19
C LEU A 294 -28.44 -1.17 -18.74
N GLU A 295 -29.39 -1.63 -17.91
CA GLU A 295 -30.79 -1.83 -18.34
C GLU A 295 -31.61 -0.53 -18.38
N PHE A 296 -31.12 0.56 -17.76
CA PHE A 296 -31.80 1.86 -17.72
C PHE A 296 -31.44 2.78 -18.91
N GLU A 297 -32.34 3.73 -19.21
CA GLU A 297 -32.04 4.82 -20.14
C GLU A 297 -30.88 5.68 -19.59
N GLY A 298 -29.83 5.90 -20.37
CA GLY A 298 -28.59 6.53 -19.90
C GLY A 298 -27.66 5.61 -19.09
N GLY A 299 -27.92 4.30 -19.06
CA GLY A 299 -27.17 3.34 -18.24
C GLY A 299 -25.66 3.32 -18.52
N ARG A 300 -25.23 3.49 -19.78
CA ARG A 300 -23.80 3.56 -20.13
C ARG A 300 -23.15 4.80 -19.52
N GLU A 301 -23.82 5.94 -19.58
CA GLU A 301 -23.38 7.21 -19.04
C GLU A 301 -23.24 7.17 -17.52
N HIS A 302 -24.15 6.48 -16.83
CA HIS A 302 -24.04 6.19 -15.39
C HIS A 302 -22.88 5.25 -15.06
N VAL A 303 -22.65 4.17 -15.83
CA VAL A 303 -21.46 3.31 -15.63
C VAL A 303 -20.17 4.10 -15.86
N ARG A 304 -20.09 4.97 -16.88
CA ARG A 304 -18.94 5.87 -17.09
C ARG A 304 -18.74 6.79 -15.89
N ALA A 305 -19.81 7.37 -15.35
CA ALA A 305 -19.75 8.24 -14.18
C ALA A 305 -19.17 7.54 -12.94
N ILE A 306 -19.55 6.28 -12.69
CA ILE A 306 -19.00 5.49 -11.57
C ILE A 306 -17.51 5.19 -11.81
N VAL A 307 -17.10 4.80 -13.02
CA VAL A 307 -15.67 4.59 -13.32
C VAL A 307 -14.86 5.88 -13.15
N ILE A 308 -15.45 7.06 -13.42
CA ILE A 308 -14.81 8.36 -13.15
C ILE A 308 -14.73 8.64 -11.64
N HIS A 309 -15.76 8.34 -10.86
CA HIS A 309 -15.79 8.47 -9.40
C HIS A 309 -14.69 7.63 -8.74
N GLU A 310 -14.59 6.33 -9.09
CA GLU A 310 -13.52 5.48 -8.54
C GLU A 310 -12.12 5.93 -8.98
N LEU A 311 -11.97 6.43 -10.21
CA LEU A 311 -10.69 7.00 -10.68
C LEU A 311 -10.34 8.32 -9.97
N ALA A 312 -11.33 9.11 -9.56
CA ALA A 312 -11.10 10.30 -8.76
C ALA A 312 -10.67 9.96 -7.32
N HIS A 313 -11.22 8.91 -6.72
CA HIS A 313 -10.69 8.32 -5.48
C HIS A 313 -9.26 7.81 -5.64
N VAL A 314 -8.96 7.04 -6.71
CA VAL A 314 -7.58 6.63 -7.04
C VAL A 314 -6.65 7.84 -7.04
N LEU A 315 -7.08 8.97 -7.61
CA LEU A 315 -6.27 10.19 -7.75
C LEU A 315 -6.15 11.03 -6.47
N GLY A 316 -6.95 10.76 -5.43
CA GLY A 316 -6.86 11.41 -4.12
C GLY A 316 -8.05 12.29 -3.71
N LEU A 317 -9.16 12.30 -4.46
CA LEU A 317 -10.41 12.91 -3.99
C LEU A 317 -11.09 12.02 -2.94
N ASP A 318 -11.71 12.68 -1.97
CA ASP A 318 -12.57 12.07 -0.95
C ASP A 318 -14.01 12.57 -1.14
N HIS A 319 -14.99 11.94 -0.47
CA HIS A 319 -16.39 12.30 -0.63
C HIS A 319 -16.72 13.71 -0.10
N VAL A 320 -17.66 14.38 -0.77
CA VAL A 320 -18.15 15.71 -0.41
C VAL A 320 -19.65 15.69 -0.13
N GLN A 321 -20.11 16.56 0.78
CA GLN A 321 -21.51 16.66 1.21
C GLN A 321 -22.42 17.45 0.24
N ASP A 322 -21.90 17.87 -0.92
CA ASP A 322 -22.66 18.61 -1.94
C ASP A 322 -23.21 17.62 -2.98
N PRO A 323 -24.53 17.38 -3.04
CA PRO A 323 -25.16 16.40 -3.93
C PRO A 323 -25.12 16.77 -5.42
N THR A 324 -24.56 17.93 -5.77
CA THR A 324 -24.34 18.35 -7.16
C THR A 324 -22.98 17.92 -7.72
N GLN A 325 -22.05 17.50 -6.86
CA GLN A 325 -20.73 17.00 -7.26
C GLN A 325 -20.79 15.49 -7.59
N LEU A 326 -19.92 15.02 -8.49
CA LEU A 326 -19.81 13.59 -8.78
C LEU A 326 -19.18 12.82 -7.62
N MET A 327 -18.34 13.46 -6.80
CA MET A 327 -17.80 12.90 -5.56
C MET A 327 -18.74 12.99 -4.35
N HIS A 328 -20.07 13.06 -4.55
CA HIS A 328 -21.01 12.88 -3.45
C HIS A 328 -21.06 11.40 -3.01
N GLU A 329 -21.24 11.13 -1.72
CA GLU A 329 -21.24 9.75 -1.16
C GLU A 329 -22.49 8.94 -1.59
N GLU A 330 -23.61 9.60 -1.84
CA GLU A 330 -24.84 8.99 -2.39
C GLU A 330 -24.97 9.28 -3.90
N ASN A 331 -25.37 8.28 -4.69
CA ASN A 331 -25.61 8.47 -6.12
C ASN A 331 -26.91 9.26 -6.38
N THR A 332 -26.76 10.56 -6.66
CA THR A 332 -27.86 11.50 -6.97
C THR A 332 -28.27 11.51 -8.45
N GLY A 333 -27.66 10.66 -9.29
CA GLY A 333 -27.84 10.66 -10.74
C GLY A 333 -26.93 11.63 -11.49
N GLN A 334 -25.93 12.24 -10.84
CA GLN A 334 -24.87 13.00 -11.51
C GLN A 334 -24.04 12.10 -12.44
N ILE A 335 -23.71 12.60 -13.64
CA ILE A 335 -22.97 11.84 -14.69
C ILE A 335 -21.77 12.60 -15.29
N HIS A 336 -21.45 13.77 -14.73
CA HIS A 336 -20.34 14.63 -15.13
C HIS A 336 -19.60 15.15 -13.89
N LEU A 337 -18.29 15.34 -14.02
CA LEU A 337 -17.49 16.11 -13.06
C LEU A 337 -18.03 17.55 -13.00
N ALA A 338 -18.44 17.99 -11.82
CA ALA A 338 -18.92 19.34 -11.56
C ALA A 338 -17.79 20.27 -11.09
N GLU A 339 -18.11 21.53 -10.79
CA GLU A 339 -17.08 22.56 -10.56
C GLU A 339 -16.14 22.27 -9.38
N GLY A 340 -16.63 21.57 -8.35
CA GLY A 340 -15.83 21.12 -7.20
C GLY A 340 -14.90 19.98 -7.56
N ASP A 341 -15.43 18.91 -8.17
CA ASP A 341 -14.63 17.76 -8.62
C ASP A 341 -13.47 18.22 -9.54
N LEU A 342 -13.77 19.11 -10.48
CA LEU A 342 -12.78 19.70 -11.40
C LEU A 342 -11.74 20.56 -10.67
N ALA A 343 -12.11 21.31 -9.63
CA ALA A 343 -11.15 22.07 -8.82
C ALA A 343 -10.21 21.15 -8.03
N GLY A 344 -10.75 20.05 -7.47
CA GLY A 344 -9.98 19.06 -6.74
C GLY A 344 -9.01 18.30 -7.64
N LEU A 345 -9.48 17.78 -8.79
CA LEU A 345 -8.62 17.08 -9.76
C LEU A 345 -7.52 17.99 -10.33
N ALA A 346 -7.83 19.24 -10.66
CA ALA A 346 -6.82 20.21 -11.11
C ALA A 346 -5.77 20.52 -10.02
N LYS A 347 -6.16 20.51 -8.73
CA LYS A 347 -5.24 20.66 -7.60
C LYS A 347 -4.34 19.43 -7.42
N LEU A 348 -4.90 18.22 -7.52
CA LEU A 348 -4.16 16.97 -7.39
C LEU A 348 -3.11 16.81 -8.52
N GLY A 349 -3.47 17.16 -9.75
CA GLY A 349 -2.52 17.18 -10.88
C GLY A 349 -1.38 18.21 -10.74
N ALA A 350 -1.52 19.19 -9.84
CA ALA A 350 -0.50 20.19 -9.52
C ALA A 350 0.47 19.74 -8.40
N GLY A 351 0.53 18.44 -8.09
CA GLY A 351 1.44 17.87 -7.10
C GLY A 351 2.93 18.12 -7.37
N PRO A 352 3.80 17.98 -6.35
CA PRO A 352 5.24 18.09 -6.54
C PRO A 352 5.79 16.89 -7.32
N CYS A 353 6.74 17.12 -8.24
CA CYS A 353 7.49 16.01 -8.82
C CYS A 353 8.46 15.40 -7.80
N VAL A 354 8.55 14.07 -7.74
CA VAL A 354 9.38 13.35 -6.75
C VAL A 354 10.27 12.30 -7.45
N PRO A 355 11.34 12.72 -8.15
CA PRO A 355 12.23 11.83 -8.89
C PRO A 355 13.03 10.85 -8.00
N GLU A 356 12.98 10.98 -6.67
CA GLU A 356 13.63 10.06 -5.74
C GLU A 356 12.80 8.82 -5.35
N LEU A 357 11.58 8.69 -5.90
CA LEU A 357 10.73 7.48 -5.92
C LEU A 357 10.93 6.63 -7.19
#